data_AF-A0A8T0YZA7-F1
#
_entry.id   AF-A0A8T0YZA7-F1
#
_cell.length_a   1.000
_cell.length_b   1.000
_cell.length_c   1.000
_cell.angle_alpha   90.00
_cell.angle_beta   90.00
_cell.angle_gamma   90.00
#
_symmetry.space_group_name_H-M   'P 1'
#
loop_
_entity.id
_entity.type
_entity.pdbx_description
1 polymer ?
#
loop_
_entity_poly.entity_id
_entity_poly.type
_entity_poly.pdbx_seq_one_letter_code
_entity_poly.pdbx_strand_id
1 'polypeptide(L)' 'MKFDEEYDIVHVDEKWFNEDKVDRAYLLLDGEEPPPRDRKSKRFIPKMMFLAAVARPR' A
#
# COMPACT_ATOMS: atom_id res chain seq x y z
N MET A 1 -18.12 34.04 14.14
CA MET A 1 -18.20 32.73 13.46
C MET A 1 -16.84 32.06 13.59
N LYS A 2 -16.78 30.92 14.29
CA LYS A 2 -15.55 30.11 14.37
C LYS A 2 -15.55 29.24 13.10
N PHE A 3 -14.56 29.42 12.24
CA PHE A 3 -14.31 28.44 11.17
C PHE A 3 -13.66 27.24 11.85
N ASP A 4 -14.40 26.13 11.98
CA ASP A 4 -13.78 24.85 12.31
C ASP A 4 -13.19 24.31 11.00
N GLU A 5 -11.92 24.63 10.77
CA GLU A 5 -11.19 24.36 9.52
C GLU A 5 -11.32 22.91 9.04
N GLU A 6 -11.50 21.95 9.96
CA GLU A 6 -11.50 20.52 9.66
C GLU A 6 -12.76 19.99 8.97
N TYR A 7 -13.90 20.71 9.00
CA TYR A 7 -15.16 20.20 8.39
C TYR A 7 -15.27 20.43 6.88
N ASP A 8 -14.55 21.41 6.33
CA ASP A 8 -14.60 21.78 4.91
C ASP A 8 -13.31 21.40 4.14
N ILE A 9 -12.44 20.59 4.75
CA ILE A 9 -11.19 20.11 4.13
C ILE A 9 -11.37 18.69 3.58
N VAL A 10 -10.96 18.52 2.32
CA VAL A 10 -10.79 17.20 1.67
C VAL A 10 -9.31 17.02 1.35
N HIS A 11 -8.69 15.99 1.93
CA HIS A 11 -7.31 15.64 1.64
C HIS A 11 -7.25 14.73 0.42
N VAL A 12 -6.51 15.13 -0.60
CA VAL A 12 -6.30 14.34 -1.83
C VAL A 12 -4.83 13.94 -1.91
N ASP A 13 -4.57 12.66 -2.15
CA ASP A 13 -3.21 12.13 -2.28
C ASP A 13 -3.12 11.05 -3.37
N GLU A 14 -1.96 10.98 -4.01
CA GLU A 14 -1.59 9.93 -4.95
C GLU A 14 -0.50 9.04 -4.36
N LYS A 15 -0.70 7.73 -4.42
CA LYS A 15 0.26 6.77 -3.90
C LYS A 15 0.44 5.58 -4.84
N TRP A 16 1.70 5.23 -5.08
CA TRP A 16 2.08 4.01 -5.78
C TRP A 16 2.16 2.83 -4.82
N PHE A 17 1.41 1.78 -5.12
CA PHE A 17 1.46 0.49 -4.42
C PHE A 17 2.11 -0.55 -5.32
N ASN A 18 3.08 -1.30 -4.78
CA ASN A 18 3.65 -2.45 -5.47
C ASN A 18 2.76 -3.67 -5.20
N GLU A 19 2.50 -4.50 -6.20
CA GLU A 19 1.73 -5.73 -6.06
C GLU A 19 2.40 -6.72 -5.08
N ASP A 20 3.73 -6.71 -5.02
CA ASP A 20 4.52 -7.57 -4.14
C ASP A 20 5.59 -6.77 -3.38
N LYS A 21 6.04 -7.32 -2.26
CA LYS A 21 7.14 -6.80 -1.47
C LYS A 21 8.48 -7.22 -2.09
N VAL A 22 9.49 -6.37 -1.92
CA VAL A 22 10.85 -6.67 -2.40
C VAL A 22 11.43 -7.82 -1.60
N ASP A 23 11.35 -7.72 -0.28
CA ASP A 23 11.77 -8.75 0.65
C ASP A 23 10.54 -9.16 1.47
N ARG A 24 10.28 -10.46 1.54
CA ARG A 24 9.13 -11.03 2.25
C ARG A 24 9.66 -12.06 3.24
N ALA A 25 9.32 -11.88 4.52
CA ALA A 25 9.60 -12.86 5.55
C ALA A 25 8.41 -13.82 5.67
N TYR A 26 8.72 -15.11 5.84
CA TYR A 26 7.74 -16.16 6.06
C TYR A 26 8.02 -16.83 7.41
N LEU A 27 6.96 -17.19 8.12
CA LEU A 27 7.03 -18.14 9.23
C LEU A 27 6.74 -19.51 8.64
N LEU A 28 7.72 -20.41 8.70
CA LEU A 28 7.65 -21.76 8.13
C LEU A 28 7.88 -22.78 9.23
N LEU A 29 7.26 -23.96 9.09
CA LEU A 29 7.55 -25.11 9.95
C LEU A 29 8.85 -25.80 9.53
N ASP A 30 9.42 -26.62 10.42
CA ASP A 30 10.62 -27.39 10.11
C ASP A 30 10.38 -28.34 8.93
N GLY A 31 11.19 -28.17 7.88
CA GLY A 31 11.08 -28.95 6.64
C GLY A 31 10.14 -28.37 5.59
N GLU A 32 9.46 -27.26 5.86
CA GLU A 32 8.62 -26.56 4.88
C GLU A 32 9.46 -25.62 3.99
N GLU A 33 9.26 -25.72 2.67
CA GLU A 33 9.92 -24.81 1.74
C GLU A 33 9.16 -23.48 1.64
N PRO A 34 9.87 -22.34 1.52
CA PRO A 34 9.22 -21.06 1.28
C PRO A 34 8.46 -21.08 -0.05
N PRO A 35 7.32 -20.38 -0.15
CA PRO A 35 6.58 -20.32 -1.40
C PRO A 35 7.46 -19.73 -2.53
N PRO A 36 7.39 -20.30 -3.74
CA PRO A 36 8.19 -19.82 -4.84
C PRO A 36 7.79 -18.40 -5.20
N ARG A 37 8.79 -17.60 -5.57
CA ARG A 37 8.58 -16.25 -6.05
C ARG A 37 8.71 -16.21 -7.57
N ASP A 38 7.63 -15.80 -8.23
CA ASP A 38 7.55 -15.73 -9.69
C ASP A 38 8.52 -14.71 -10.29
N ARG A 39 8.83 -13.63 -9.57
CA ARG A 39 9.61 -12.49 -10.09
C ARG A 39 10.95 -12.37 -9.39
N LYS A 40 12.04 -12.53 -10.14
CA LYS A 40 13.41 -12.50 -9.59
C LYS A 40 13.94 -11.09 -9.29
N SER A 41 13.42 -10.04 -9.93
CA SER A 41 13.89 -8.65 -9.74
C SER A 41 12.74 -7.70 -9.41
N LYS A 42 13.00 -6.76 -8.50
CA LYS A 42 12.08 -5.68 -8.10
C LYS A 42 11.59 -4.86 -9.30
N ARG A 43 12.40 -4.75 -10.35
CA ARG A 43 12.06 -3.95 -11.54
C ARG A 43 10.82 -4.47 -12.28
N PHE A 44 10.51 -5.76 -12.14
CA PHE A 44 9.36 -6.37 -12.80
C PHE A 44 8.13 -6.50 -11.89
N ILE A 45 8.16 -5.96 -10.67
CA ILE A 45 6.98 -5.94 -9.80
C ILE A 45 6.01 -4.86 -10.32
N PRO A 46 4.78 -5.24 -10.71
CA PRO A 46 3.77 -4.28 -11.12
C PRO A 46 3.48 -3.27 -10.03
N LYS A 47 3.21 -2.03 -10.47
CA LYS A 47 2.83 -0.93 -9.61
C LYS A 47 1.47 -0.41 -10.03
N MET A 48 0.62 -0.16 -9.05
CA MET A 48 -0.67 0.47 -9.26
C MET A 48 -0.67 1.81 -8.53
N MET A 49 -1.07 2.88 -9.22
CA MET A 49 -1.29 4.18 -8.60
C MET A 49 -2.71 4.21 -8.06
N PHE A 50 -2.87 4.70 -6.84
CA PHE A 50 -4.16 4.99 -6.25
C PHE A 50 -4.24 6.48 -5.95
N LEU A 51 -5.28 7.12 -6.46
CA LEU A 51 -5.71 8.44 -6.06
C LEU A 51 -6.83 8.27 -5.03
N ALA A 52 -6.68 8.89 -3.86
CA ALA A 52 -7.68 8.85 -2.81
C ALA A 52 -8.00 10.27 -2.32
N ALA A 53 -9.26 10.49 -2.00
CA ALA A 53 -9.74 11.69 -1.34
C ALA A 53 -10.41 11.28 -0.02
N VAL A 54 -9.96 11.86 1.10
CA VAL A 54 -10.50 11.59 2.43
C VAL A 54 -11.00 12.90 3.02
N ALA A 55 -12.28 12.91 3.38
CA ALA A 55 -12.88 13.93 4.22
C ALA A 55 -13.09 13.36 5.63
N ARG A 56 -13.34 14.24 6.60
CA ARG A 56 -13.64 13.84 7.97
C ARG A 56 -14.88 12.91 8.01
N PRO A 57 -14.85 11.79 8.75
CA PRO A 57 -16.03 10.98 9.01
C PRO A 57 -17.13 11.79 9.73
N ARG A 58 -18.39 11.51 9.42
CA ARG A 58 -19.54 12.14 10.07
C ARG A 58 -19.75 11.68 11.50
#